data_AF-A0A953B3R9-F1
#
_entry.id   AF-A0A953B3R9-F1
#
_cell.length_a   1.000
_cell.length_b   1.000
_cell.length_c   1.000
_cell.angle_alpha   90.00
_cell.angle_beta   90.00
_cell.angle_gamma   90.00
#
_symmetry.space_group_name_H-M   'P 1'
#
loop_
_entity.id
_entity.type
_entity.pdbx_description
1 polymer ?
#
loop_
_entity_poly.entity_id
_entity_poly.type
_entity_poly.pdbx_seq_one_letter_code
_entity_poly.pdbx_strand_id
1 'polypeptide(L)'
;MTAPTLHRVRIRLETPLGTPLTSGTLFGHLCWAVREEHGEDALARWLAAQDAAPWIVSDGFPEGLLPRPLLPPAPLPARPSAEQADAAKEDKRKTWVRVADFLALRDRLSAQALAARACRAPWEERKETAQHGTVRLAHNTIDRRRGTTPEEGGLYFVDEDWT
;
A
#
# COMPACT_ATOMS: atom_id res chain seq x y z
N MET A 1 0.62 9.01 -30.47
CA MET A 1 -0.09 8.85 -29.18
C MET A 1 0.62 9.72 -28.16
N THR A 2 -0.04 10.76 -27.67
CA THR A 2 0.50 11.61 -26.61
C THR A 2 0.59 10.76 -25.33
N ALA A 3 1.73 10.80 -24.64
CA ALA A 3 1.85 10.08 -23.37
C ALA A 3 0.80 10.61 -22.39
N PRO A 4 0.12 9.75 -21.62
CA PRO A 4 -0.85 10.20 -20.63
C PRO A 4 -0.17 11.11 -19.60
N THR A 5 -0.86 12.17 -19.21
CA THR A 5 -0.36 13.08 -18.17
C THR A 5 -0.34 12.37 -16.82
N LEU A 6 0.83 12.30 -16.19
CA LEU A 6 0.96 11.76 -14.84
C LEU A 6 0.63 12.85 -13.81
N HIS A 7 -0.40 12.63 -13.02
CA HIS A 7 -0.72 13.46 -11.87
C HIS A 7 -0.18 12.83 -10.59
N ARG A 8 0.43 13.63 -9.72
CA ARG A 8 0.89 13.20 -8.39
C ARG A 8 0.06 13.87 -7.31
N VAL A 9 -0.68 13.05 -6.56
CA VAL A 9 -1.50 13.49 -5.43
C VAL A 9 -0.81 13.08 -4.13
N ARG A 10 -0.79 13.97 -3.13
CA ARG A 10 -0.28 13.70 -1.78
C ARG A 10 -1.43 13.82 -0.80
N ILE A 11 -1.65 12.76 -0.03
CA ILE A 11 -2.68 12.71 1.00
C ILE A 11 -1.95 12.78 2.34
N ARG A 12 -2.33 13.74 3.17
CA ARG A 12 -1.89 13.80 4.57
C ARG A 12 -2.97 13.13 5.41
N LEU A 13 -2.60 12.02 6.04
CA LEU A 13 -3.49 11.33 6.96
C LEU A 13 -3.58 12.11 8.27
N GLU A 14 -4.80 12.38 8.73
CA GLU A 14 -5.07 12.98 10.05
C GLU A 14 -5.42 11.90 11.09
N THR A 15 -5.75 10.70 10.62
CA THR A 15 -6.12 9.54 11.43
C THR A 15 -5.57 8.26 10.78
N PRO A 16 -5.50 7.14 11.51
CA PRO A 16 -5.14 5.84 10.97
C PRO A 16 -6.09 5.39 9.86
N LEU A 17 -5.60 4.52 8.98
CA LEU A 17 -6.40 3.93 7.91
C LEU A 17 -6.99 2.59 8.36
N GLY A 18 -8.31 2.47 8.41
CA GLY A 18 -8.99 1.18 8.58
C GLY A 18 -9.11 0.37 7.27
N THR A 19 -8.75 0.95 6.13
CA THR A 19 -8.76 0.29 4.82
C THR A 19 -7.54 0.73 4.02
N PRO A 20 -6.75 -0.20 3.46
CA PRO A 20 -5.57 0.17 2.67
C PRO A 20 -5.94 1.01 1.44
N LEU A 21 -5.08 1.97 1.11
CA LEU A 21 -5.21 2.84 -0.08
C LEU A 21 -4.81 2.10 -1.37
N THR A 22 -5.43 0.95 -1.63
CA THR A 22 -5.23 0.26 -2.91
C THR A 22 -5.85 1.06 -4.05
N SER A 23 -5.33 0.87 -5.26
CA SER A 23 -5.87 1.41 -6.51
C SER A 23 -7.37 1.14 -6.66
N GLY A 24 -7.84 -0.06 -6.29
CA GLY A 24 -9.26 -0.40 -6.28
C GLY A 24 -10.08 0.43 -5.28
N THR A 25 -9.58 0.61 -4.06
CA THR A 25 -10.20 1.48 -3.04
C THR A 25 -10.29 2.92 -3.54
N LEU A 26 -9.18 3.45 -4.07
CA LEU A 26 -9.09 4.82 -4.58
C LEU A 26 -10.01 5.03 -5.78
N PHE A 27 -10.05 4.09 -6.72
CA PHE A 27 -10.97 4.13 -7.85
C PHE A 27 -12.44 4.12 -7.39
N GLY A 28 -12.78 3.29 -6.40
CA GLY A 28 -14.11 3.30 -5.78
C GLY A 28 -14.47 4.66 -5.17
N HIS A 29 -13.53 5.33 -4.51
CA HIS A 29 -13.74 6.69 -4.01
C HIS A 29 -13.95 7.72 -5.14
N LEU A 30 -13.25 7.59 -6.27
CA LEU A 30 -13.49 8.42 -7.45
C LEU A 30 -14.92 8.20 -8.00
N CYS A 31 -15.38 6.95 -8.07
CA CYS A 31 -16.76 6.64 -8.46
C CYS A 31 -17.78 7.32 -7.54
N TRP A 32 -17.56 7.26 -6.22
CA TRP A 32 -18.41 7.95 -5.27
C TRP A 32 -18.40 9.46 -5.48
N ALA A 33 -17.23 10.08 -5.63
CA ALA A 33 -17.13 11.52 -5.86
C ALA A 33 -17.89 11.95 -7.12
N VAL A 34 -17.73 11.24 -8.24
CA VAL A 34 -18.48 11.52 -9.49
C VAL A 34 -19.98 11.40 -9.27
N ARG A 35 -20.44 10.36 -8.56
CA ARG A 35 -21.87 10.16 -8.29
C ARG A 35 -22.44 11.28 -7.41
N GLU A 36 -21.75 11.64 -6.33
CA GLU A 36 -22.24 12.66 -5.39
C GLU A 36 -22.24 14.05 -6.02
N GLU A 37 -21.25 14.38 -6.85
CA GLU A 37 -21.14 15.71 -7.47
C GLU A 37 -21.98 15.86 -8.73
N HIS A 38 -22.22 14.78 -9.49
CA HIS A 38 -22.77 14.84 -10.84
C HIS A 38 -23.93 13.88 -11.11
N GLY A 39 -24.29 13.03 -10.14
CA GLY A 39 -25.38 12.08 -10.24
C GLY A 39 -25.01 10.75 -10.90
N GLU A 40 -25.94 9.81 -10.83
CA GLU A 40 -25.75 8.42 -11.27
C GLU A 40 -25.53 8.28 -12.78
N ASP A 41 -26.26 9.05 -13.60
CA ASP A 41 -26.09 9.04 -15.05
C ASP A 41 -24.68 9.50 -15.47
N ALA A 42 -24.09 10.43 -14.73
CA ALA A 42 -22.73 10.90 -14.98
C ALA A 42 -21.71 9.80 -14.65
N LEU A 43 -21.89 9.09 -13.53
CA LEU A 43 -21.06 7.94 -13.18
C LEU A 43 -21.15 6.85 -14.25
N ALA A 44 -22.36 6.49 -14.71
CA ALA A 44 -22.55 5.46 -15.72
C ALA A 44 -21.82 5.79 -17.03
N ARG A 45 -21.93 7.04 -17.50
CA ARG A 45 -21.18 7.51 -18.68
C ARG A 45 -19.67 7.50 -18.44
N TRP A 46 -19.21 7.93 -17.27
CA TRP A 46 -17.79 7.94 -16.92
C TRP A 46 -17.20 6.53 -16.89
N LEU A 47 -17.91 5.56 -16.31
CA LEU A 47 -17.50 4.14 -16.29
C LEU A 47 -17.48 3.54 -17.70
N ALA A 48 -18.48 3.83 -18.54
CA ALA A 48 -18.50 3.35 -19.92
C ALA A 48 -17.32 3.90 -20.75
N ALA A 49 -16.85 5.12 -20.47
CA ALA A 49 -15.70 5.71 -21.15
C ALA A 49 -14.37 5.01 -20.82
N GLN A 50 -14.29 4.23 -19.74
CA GLN A 50 -13.05 3.58 -19.31
C GLN A 50 -12.59 2.49 -20.29
N ASP A 51 -13.50 1.91 -21.09
CA ASP A 51 -13.14 0.90 -22.10
C ASP A 51 -12.23 1.48 -23.19
N ALA A 52 -12.43 2.76 -23.54
CA ALA A 52 -11.65 3.46 -24.56
C ALA A 52 -10.46 4.23 -23.96
N ALA A 53 -10.64 4.78 -22.75
CA ALA A 53 -9.67 5.63 -22.08
C ALA A 53 -9.65 5.34 -20.57
N PRO A 54 -9.03 4.22 -20.16
CA PRO A 54 -9.05 3.80 -18.76
C PRO A 54 -8.24 4.76 -17.89
N TRP A 55 -8.82 5.10 -16.75
CA TRP A 55 -8.09 5.75 -15.67
C TRP A 55 -7.13 4.76 -15.02
N ILE A 56 -5.85 5.10 -15.00
CA ILE A 56 -4.82 4.30 -14.34
C ILE A 56 -4.47 4.97 -13.02
N VAL A 57 -4.79 4.29 -11.93
CA VAL A 57 -4.53 4.75 -10.56
C VAL A 57 -3.57 3.75 -9.91
N SER A 58 -2.48 4.25 -9.31
CA SER A 58 -1.59 3.42 -8.51
C SER A 58 -2.17 3.21 -7.11
N ASP A 59 -1.64 2.22 -6.39
CA ASP A 59 -1.82 2.17 -4.94
C ASP A 59 -1.19 3.41 -4.28
N GLY A 60 -1.66 3.73 -3.07
CA GLY A 60 -1.03 4.69 -2.18
C GLY A 60 0.25 4.13 -1.59
N PHE A 61 1.32 4.93 -1.62
CA PHE A 61 2.60 4.59 -1.02
C PHE A 61 3.21 5.82 -0.35
N PRO A 62 4.18 5.63 0.56
CA PRO A 62 4.80 6.73 1.28
C PRO A 62 5.48 7.70 0.32
N GLU A 63 5.46 8.97 0.70
CA GLU A 63 6.03 10.01 -0.14
C GLU A 63 7.51 9.74 -0.48
N GLY A 64 7.83 9.87 -1.76
CA GLY A 64 9.22 9.76 -2.24
C GLY A 64 9.74 8.31 -2.31
N LEU A 65 8.92 7.33 -1.93
CA LEU A 65 9.21 5.92 -2.03
C LEU A 65 8.31 5.25 -3.09
N LEU A 66 8.79 4.13 -3.62
CA LEU A 66 8.04 3.22 -4.48
C LEU A 66 8.18 1.80 -3.93
N PRO A 67 7.15 0.95 -4.10
CA PRO A 67 7.28 -0.46 -3.75
C PRO A 67 8.42 -1.07 -4.54
N ARG A 68 9.26 -1.86 -3.86
CA ARG A 68 10.39 -2.54 -4.48
C ARG A 68 9.88 -3.48 -5.60
N PRO A 69 10.33 -3.30 -6.85
CA PRO A 69 9.94 -4.19 -7.94
C PRO A 69 10.29 -5.64 -7.66
N LEU A 70 9.38 -6.55 -8.04
CA LEU A 70 9.62 -7.99 -7.97
C LEU A 70 10.59 -8.40 -9.08
N LEU A 71 11.80 -8.81 -8.68
CA LEU A 71 12.84 -9.31 -9.57
C LEU A 71 13.25 -10.72 -9.14
N PRO A 72 13.75 -11.56 -10.08
CA PRO A 72 14.38 -12.82 -9.70
C PRO A 72 15.46 -12.56 -8.65
N PRO A 73 15.47 -13.33 -7.54
CA PRO A 73 16.46 -13.13 -6.50
C PRO A 73 17.86 -13.36 -7.06
N ALA A 74 18.84 -12.67 -6.50
CA ALA A 74 20.23 -12.94 -6.83
C ALA A 74 20.55 -14.42 -6.50
N PRO A 75 21.23 -15.16 -7.39
CA PRO A 75 21.55 -16.56 -7.16
C PRO A 75 22.43 -16.70 -5.91
N LEU A 76 22.01 -17.56 -4.99
CA LEU A 76 22.84 -18.00 -3.88
C LEU A 76 23.62 -19.26 -4.29
N PRO A 77 24.84 -19.47 -3.78
CA PRO A 77 25.55 -20.72 -3.99
C PRO A 77 24.75 -21.89 -3.39
N ALA A 78 24.93 -23.10 -3.92
CA ALA A 78 24.19 -24.30 -3.50
C ALA A 78 24.28 -24.59 -1.98
N ARG A 79 25.38 -24.16 -1.35
CA ARG A 79 25.57 -24.19 0.10
C ARG A 79 26.02 -22.80 0.57
N PRO A 80 25.09 -21.90 0.91
CA PRO A 80 25.43 -20.58 1.40
C PRO A 80 25.99 -20.66 2.83
N SER A 81 26.90 -19.75 3.17
CA SER A 81 27.29 -19.53 4.56
C SER A 81 26.12 -18.93 5.36
N ALA A 82 26.20 -18.99 6.69
CA ALA A 82 25.22 -18.36 7.57
C ALA A 82 25.09 -16.84 7.26
N GLU A 83 26.23 -16.16 7.09
CA GLU A 83 26.29 -14.74 6.75
C GLU A 83 25.57 -14.42 5.43
N GLN A 84 25.78 -15.25 4.39
CA GLN A 84 25.12 -15.08 3.09
C GLN A 84 23.61 -15.29 3.18
N ALA A 85 23.18 -16.28 3.96
CA ALA A 85 21.77 -16.54 4.19
C ALA A 85 21.10 -15.39 4.95
N ASP A 86 21.79 -14.83 5.95
CA ASP A 86 21.26 -13.73 6.76
C ASP A 86 21.22 -12.42 5.97
N ALA A 87 22.25 -12.10 5.18
CA ALA A 87 22.22 -10.96 4.25
C ALA A 87 21.05 -11.05 3.25
N ALA A 88 20.76 -12.24 2.71
CA ALA A 88 19.63 -12.45 1.83
C ALA A 88 18.27 -12.27 2.53
N LYS A 89 18.16 -12.68 3.80
CA LYS A 89 16.95 -12.43 4.62
C LYS A 89 16.78 -10.95 4.91
N GLU A 90 17.85 -10.24 5.24
CA GLU A 90 17.81 -8.81 5.48
C GLU A 90 17.42 -8.03 4.23
N ASP A 91 17.94 -8.42 3.07
CA ASP A 91 17.57 -7.81 1.80
C ASP A 91 16.07 -7.97 1.50
N LYS A 92 15.49 -9.16 1.74
CA LYS A 92 14.05 -9.41 1.57
C LYS A 92 13.17 -8.53 2.45
N ARG A 93 13.68 -8.02 3.57
CA ARG A 93 12.93 -7.11 4.45
C ARG A 93 12.91 -5.67 3.93
N LYS A 94 13.74 -5.31 2.96
CA LYS A 94 13.72 -3.99 2.31
C LYS A 94 12.65 -4.00 1.22
N THR A 95 11.50 -3.43 1.53
CA THR A 95 10.30 -3.43 0.66
C THR A 95 10.14 -2.15 -0.15
N TRP A 96 11.00 -1.15 0.03
CA TRP A 96 10.89 0.15 -0.61
C TRP A 96 12.16 0.55 -1.38
N VAL A 97 12.00 1.45 -2.34
CA VAL A 97 13.10 2.14 -3.04
C VAL A 97 12.74 3.61 -3.20
N ARG A 98 13.72 4.52 -3.12
CA ARG A 98 13.45 5.95 -3.39
C ARG A 98 13.09 6.16 -4.85
N VAL A 99 12.19 7.10 -5.13
CA VAL A 99 11.81 7.47 -6.51
C VAL A 99 13.04 7.82 -7.35
N ALA A 100 13.96 8.62 -6.81
CA ALA A 100 15.19 9.00 -7.51
C ALA A 100 16.07 7.79 -7.87
N ASP A 101 16.19 6.84 -6.95
CA ASP A 101 16.96 5.61 -7.15
C ASP A 101 16.32 4.71 -8.19
N PHE A 102 15.00 4.55 -8.16
CA PHE A 102 14.26 3.80 -9.17
C PHE A 102 14.44 4.42 -10.56
N LEU A 103 14.25 5.74 -10.68
CA LEU A 103 14.38 6.44 -11.97
C LEU A 103 15.80 6.32 -12.55
N ALA A 104 16.83 6.34 -11.71
CA ALA A 104 18.22 6.16 -12.14
C ALA A 104 18.53 4.72 -12.60
N LEU A 105 17.82 3.72 -12.06
CA LEU A 105 18.05 2.30 -12.33
C LEU A 105 17.10 1.70 -13.38
N ARG A 106 15.98 2.36 -13.70
CA ARG A 106 14.85 1.74 -14.43
C ARG A 106 15.23 1.12 -15.78
N ASP A 107 16.19 1.71 -16.50
CA ASP A 107 16.60 1.25 -17.83
C ASP A 107 17.48 -0.01 -17.77
N ARG A 108 18.08 -0.31 -16.60
CA ARG A 108 18.97 -1.47 -16.36
C ARG A 108 18.73 -2.05 -14.97
N LEU A 109 17.47 -2.36 -14.67
CA LEU A 109 17.07 -2.82 -13.34
C LEU A 109 17.55 -4.26 -13.09
N SER A 110 18.24 -4.48 -11.97
CA SER A 110 18.69 -5.80 -11.53
C SER A 110 18.51 -5.97 -10.03
N ALA A 111 18.37 -7.21 -9.56
CA ALA A 111 18.22 -7.49 -8.13
C ALA A 111 19.41 -6.98 -7.30
N GLN A 112 20.63 -7.08 -7.84
CA GLN A 112 21.84 -6.59 -7.18
C GLN A 112 21.86 -5.05 -7.07
N ALA A 113 21.58 -4.34 -8.16
CA ALA A 113 21.54 -2.87 -8.15
C ALA A 113 20.43 -2.35 -7.23
N LEU A 114 19.29 -3.04 -7.19
CA LEU A 114 18.16 -2.70 -6.33
C LEU A 114 18.46 -3.00 -4.86
N ALA A 115 19.08 -4.14 -4.51
CA ALA A 115 19.42 -4.50 -3.13
C ALA A 115 20.32 -3.46 -2.43
N ALA A 116 21.22 -2.83 -3.20
CA ALA A 116 22.11 -1.78 -2.71
C ALA A 116 21.38 -0.46 -2.37
N ARG A 117 20.21 -0.22 -2.97
CA ARG A 117 19.44 1.04 -2.82
C ARG A 117 18.07 0.86 -2.18
N ALA A 118 17.64 -0.38 -2.01
CA ALA A 118 16.41 -0.70 -1.31
C ALA A 118 16.55 -0.32 0.16
N CYS A 119 15.47 0.16 0.74
CA CYS A 119 15.39 0.57 2.13
C CYS A 119 14.19 -0.08 2.81
N ARG A 120 14.22 -0.03 4.13
CA ARG A 120 13.05 -0.33 4.95
C ARG A 120 12.04 0.80 4.85
N ALA A 121 10.83 0.52 5.31
CA ALA A 121 9.86 1.58 5.44
C ALA A 121 10.30 2.56 6.54
N PRO A 122 10.05 3.88 6.40
CA PRO A 122 10.46 4.87 7.40
C PRO A 122 9.95 4.57 8.82
N TRP A 123 8.80 3.93 8.95
CA TRP A 123 8.21 3.54 10.24
C TRP A 123 8.83 2.28 10.85
N GLU A 124 9.46 1.40 10.06
CA GLU A 124 10.13 0.19 10.60
C GLU A 124 11.39 0.53 11.40
N GLU A 125 11.99 1.69 11.15
CA GLU A 125 13.14 2.19 11.89
C GLU A 125 12.72 2.86 13.21
N ARG A 126 11.44 3.23 13.35
CA ARG A 126 10.86 3.92 14.52
C ARG A 126 10.26 3.00 15.58
N LYS A 127 10.63 1.71 15.58
CA LYS A 127 10.09 0.65 16.45
C LYS A 127 10.08 0.94 17.96
N GLU A 128 10.76 1.98 18.43
CA GLU A 128 10.74 2.41 19.83
C GLU A 128 9.48 3.19 20.26
N THR A 129 8.66 3.69 19.32
CA THR A 129 7.36 4.29 19.65
C THR A 129 6.23 3.34 19.24
N ALA A 130 5.55 2.77 20.24
CA ALA A 130 4.58 1.68 20.17
C ALA A 130 3.32 1.90 19.29
N GLN A 131 3.27 2.96 18.48
CA GLN A 131 2.09 3.37 17.70
C GLN A 131 2.29 3.28 16.18
N HIS A 132 3.45 2.84 15.67
CA HIS A 132 3.67 2.76 14.23
C HIS A 132 3.55 1.32 13.71
N GLY A 133 2.56 1.07 12.85
CA GLY A 133 2.32 -0.25 12.25
C GLY A 133 0.82 -0.60 12.16
N THR A 134 0.54 -1.82 11.69
CA THR A 134 -0.81 -2.37 11.74
C THR A 134 -1.16 -2.78 13.18
N VAL A 135 -2.17 -2.15 13.75
CA VAL A 135 -2.69 -2.43 15.10
C VAL A 135 -4.00 -3.20 14.98
N ARG A 136 -4.09 -4.35 15.64
CA ARG A 136 -5.32 -5.14 15.74
C ARG A 136 -6.14 -4.72 16.95
N LEU A 137 -7.29 -4.09 16.70
CA LEU A 137 -8.23 -3.62 17.72
C LEU A 137 -9.36 -4.62 17.93
N ALA A 138 -9.78 -4.77 19.19
CA ALA A 138 -10.90 -5.62 19.59
C ALA A 138 -12.15 -4.77 19.83
N HIS A 139 -13.26 -5.14 19.20
CA HIS A 139 -14.54 -4.45 19.33
C HIS A 139 -15.66 -5.41 19.75
N ASN A 140 -16.54 -4.95 20.63
CA ASN A 140 -17.74 -5.68 21.02
C ASN A 140 -18.98 -5.11 20.33
N THR A 141 -19.83 -6.01 19.86
CA THR A 141 -21.18 -5.69 19.39
C THR A 141 -22.11 -5.61 20.59
N ILE A 142 -22.88 -4.51 20.70
CA ILE A 142 -23.86 -4.33 21.78
C ILE A 142 -25.24 -4.68 21.24
N ASP A 143 -25.93 -5.62 21.88
CA ASP A 143 -27.35 -5.87 21.63
C ASP A 143 -28.14 -4.67 22.18
N ARG A 144 -28.66 -3.84 21.26
CA ARG A 144 -29.40 -2.62 21.61
C ARG A 144 -30.70 -2.90 22.37
N ARG A 145 -31.24 -4.13 22.33
CA ARG A 145 -32.46 -4.51 23.08
C ARG A 145 -32.16 -4.80 24.54
N ARG A 146 -30.98 -5.37 24.83
CA ARG A 146 -30.57 -5.78 26.19
C ARG A 146 -29.60 -4.80 26.84
N GLY A 147 -28.95 -3.94 26.05
CA GLY A 147 -27.89 -3.05 26.52
C GLY A 147 -26.61 -3.79 26.92
N THR A 148 -26.48 -5.07 26.55
CA THR A 148 -25.36 -5.93 26.90
C THR A 148 -24.69 -6.49 25.65
N THR A 149 -23.47 -6.98 25.80
CA THR A 149 -22.81 -7.80 24.76
C THR A 149 -23.51 -9.16 24.66
N PRO A 150 -23.73 -9.71 23.46
CA PRO A 150 -24.19 -11.09 23.28
C PRO A 150 -23.25 -12.09 23.97
N GLU A 151 -23.81 -13.18 24.51
CA GLU A 151 -23.03 -14.25 25.14
C GLU A 151 -22.09 -14.95 24.15
N GLU A 152 -22.48 -15.01 22.87
CA GLU A 152 -21.68 -15.56 21.77
C GLU A 152 -21.69 -14.62 20.56
N GLY A 153 -20.56 -14.57 19.83
CA GLY A 153 -20.46 -13.86 18.55
C GLY A 153 -20.41 -12.33 18.62
N GLY A 154 -20.28 -11.74 19.82
CA GLY A 154 -20.22 -10.28 20.00
C GLY A 154 -18.86 -9.66 19.68
N LEU A 155 -17.76 -10.41 19.79
CA LEU A 155 -16.39 -9.92 19.63
C LEU A 155 -15.93 -10.00 18.18
N TYR A 156 -15.41 -8.90 17.64
CA TYR A 156 -14.74 -8.86 16.34
C TYR A 156 -13.46 -8.02 16.39
N PHE A 157 -12.60 -8.20 15.40
CA PHE A 157 -11.33 -7.50 15.31
C PHE A 157 -11.26 -6.66 14.04
N VAL A 158 -10.61 -5.51 14.15
CA VAL A 158 -10.33 -4.60 13.04
C VAL A 158 -8.83 -4.30 13.04
N ASP A 159 -8.23 -4.28 11.86
CA ASP A 159 -6.83 -3.90 11.69
C ASP A 159 -6.78 -2.44 11.20
N GLU A 160 -6.04 -1.59 11.90
CA GLU A 160 -5.80 -0.19 11.53
C GLU A 160 -4.33 0.02 11.19
N ASP A 161 -4.07 0.79 10.14
CA ASP A 161 -2.73 1.17 9.71
C ASP A 161 -2.36 2.56 10.26
N TRP A 162 -1.38 2.58 11.16
CA TRP A 162 -0.86 3.77 11.84
C TRP A 162 0.53 4.19 11.30
N THR A 163 0.88 3.76 10.09
CA THR A 163 2.21 4.00 9.49
C THR A 163 2.41 5.39 8.90
#